data_AF-A0A2E7QMV1-F1
#
_entry.id   AF-A0A2E7QMV1-F1
#
_cell.length_a   1.000
_cell.length_b   1.000
_cell.length_c   1.000
_cell.angle_alpha   90.00
_cell.angle_beta   90.00
_cell.angle_gamma   90.00
#
_symmetry.space_group_name_H-M   'P 1'
#
loop_
_entity.id
_entity.type
_entity.pdbx_description
1 polymer ?
#
loop_
_entity_poly.entity_id
_entity_poly.type
_entity_poly.pdbx_seq_one_letter_code
_entity_poly.pdbx_strand_id
1 'polypeptide(L)'
;MHYVLLFVIALVAQTTVAAKRPNVLFIAIDDLAPALRCYGNLIAKTPHIDRLAATGVRFDRAYNQLPLCNPTRASVMTGLRPDTIKVYDLDRHFRDEVPKA
;
A
#
# COMPACT_ATOMS: atom_id res chain seq x y z
N MET A 1 18.32 -20.62 48.43
CA MET A 1 19.10 -20.15 47.26
C MET A 1 18.44 -20.46 45.90
N HIS A 2 17.74 -21.57 45.71
CA HIS A 2 17.06 -21.90 44.44
C HIS A 2 15.87 -20.98 44.08
N TYR A 3 15.09 -20.53 45.07
CA TYR A 3 13.93 -19.64 44.84
C TYR A 3 14.32 -18.24 44.36
N VAL A 4 15.49 -17.73 44.78
CA VAL A 4 16.00 -16.41 44.34
C VAL A 4 16.41 -16.46 42.87
N LEU A 5 17.01 -17.57 42.43
CA LEU A 5 17.43 -17.76 41.04
C LEU A 5 16.23 -17.87 40.08
N LEU A 6 15.16 -18.55 40.50
CA LEU A 6 13.91 -18.66 39.73
C LEU A 6 13.18 -17.31 39.60
N PHE A 7 13.23 -16.47 40.64
CA PHE A 7 12.60 -15.15 40.62
C PHE A 7 13.32 -14.16 39.67
N VAL A 8 14.65 -14.26 39.57
CA VAL A 8 15.44 -13.44 38.65
C VAL A 8 15.20 -13.84 37.18
N ILE A 9 15.04 -15.13 36.89
CA ILE A 9 14.74 -15.62 35.53
C ILE A 9 13.35 -15.13 35.06
N ALA A 10 12.36 -15.08 35.95
CA ALA A 10 11.02 -14.57 35.62
C ALA A 10 11.00 -13.07 35.29
N LEU A 11 11.92 -12.28 35.87
CA LEU A 11 11.99 -10.83 35.64
C LEU A 11 12.62 -10.46 34.28
N VAL A 12 13.50 -11.32 33.75
CA VAL A 12 14.17 -11.11 32.44
C VAL A 12 13.23 -11.39 31.26
N ALA A 13 12.12 -12.11 31.47
CA ALA A 13 11.20 -12.50 30.40
C ALA A 13 10.20 -11.41 29.95
N GLN A 14 10.19 -10.22 30.56
CA GLN A 14 9.12 -9.21 30.37
C GLN A 14 9.45 -8.02 29.45
N THR A 15 10.56 -8.02 28.72
CA THR A 15 10.82 -6.94 27.75
C THR A 15 10.24 -7.25 26.38
N THR A 16 8.90 -7.31 26.28
CA THR A 16 8.24 -7.20 24.97
C THR A 16 8.32 -5.74 24.53
N VAL A 17 9.31 -5.40 23.72
CA VAL A 17 9.35 -4.11 23.01
C VAL A 17 8.12 -4.07 22.11
N ALA A 18 7.14 -3.23 22.45
CA ALA A 18 6.00 -2.99 21.58
C ALA A 18 6.54 -2.49 20.23
N ALA A 19 6.32 -3.27 19.17
CA ALA A 19 6.75 -2.89 17.84
C ALA A 19 6.15 -1.52 17.50
N LYS A 20 7.00 -0.55 17.17
CA LYS A 20 6.54 0.79 16.78
C LYS A 20 5.60 0.66 15.59
N ARG A 21 4.41 1.28 15.69
CA ARG A 21 3.48 1.35 14.56
C ARG A 21 4.15 2.17 13.44
N PRO A 22 4.34 1.61 12.24
CA PRO A 22 4.95 2.34 11.15
C PRO A 22 3.99 3.43 10.64
N ASN A 23 4.55 4.52 10.13
CA ASN A 23 3.80 5.46 9.32
C ASN A 23 3.59 4.87 7.92
N VAL A 24 2.43 5.12 7.32
CA VAL A 24 2.12 4.70 5.94
C VAL A 24 1.97 5.94 5.06
N LEU A 25 2.74 6.00 3.97
CA LEU A 25 2.64 7.02 2.94
C LEU A 25 2.15 6.37 1.64
N PHE A 26 0.92 6.67 1.23
CA PHE A 26 0.35 6.22 -0.04
C PHE A 26 0.55 7.30 -1.10
N ILE A 27 1.33 7.00 -2.14
CA ILE A 27 1.61 7.92 -3.27
C ILE A 27 0.89 7.38 -4.50
N ALA A 28 -0.09 8.14 -5.00
CA ALA A 28 -0.78 7.86 -6.26
C ALA A 28 -0.38 8.92 -7.30
N ILE A 29 -0.13 8.49 -8.54
CA ILE A 29 0.26 9.36 -9.65
C ILE A 29 -0.78 9.19 -10.75
N ASP A 30 -1.35 10.30 -11.24
CA ASP A 30 -2.38 10.29 -12.27
C ASP A 30 -1.78 9.96 -13.64
N ASP A 31 -2.47 9.11 -14.41
CA ASP A 31 -2.16 8.73 -15.79
C ASP A 31 -0.72 8.22 -16.05
N LEU A 32 -0.03 7.74 -15.01
CA LEU A 32 1.32 7.20 -15.15
C LEU A 32 1.31 5.75 -15.63
N ALA A 33 1.64 5.54 -16.91
CA ALA A 33 2.08 4.25 -17.42
C ALA A 33 3.38 3.76 -16.74
N PRO A 34 3.78 2.47 -16.85
CA PRO A 34 5.08 1.99 -16.35
C PRO A 34 6.28 2.51 -17.20
N ALA A 35 6.24 3.77 -17.60
CA ALA A 35 7.22 4.47 -18.41
C ALA A 35 8.37 5.05 -17.56
N LEU A 36 8.77 4.35 -16.49
CA LEU A 36 9.86 4.75 -15.59
C LEU A 36 11.15 3.98 -15.92
N ARG A 37 12.30 4.50 -15.52
CA ARG A 37 13.58 3.84 -15.81
C ARG A 37 13.73 2.51 -15.09
N CYS A 38 13.24 2.39 -13.86
CA CYS A 38 13.16 1.10 -13.15
C CYS A 38 12.24 0.04 -13.79
N TYR A 39 11.43 0.42 -14.79
CA TYR A 39 10.64 -0.49 -15.63
C TYR A 39 11.22 -0.66 -17.05
N GLY A 40 12.44 -0.16 -17.30
CA GLY A 40 13.15 -0.35 -18.57
C GLY A 40 13.05 0.82 -19.55
N ASN A 41 12.38 1.93 -19.21
CA ASN A 41 12.36 3.10 -20.09
C ASN A 41 13.75 3.78 -20.12
N LEU A 42 14.40 3.76 -21.28
CA LEU A 42 15.76 4.30 -21.44
C LEU A 42 15.81 5.84 -21.43
N ILE A 43 14.70 6.52 -21.72
CA ILE A 43 14.61 7.98 -21.84
C ILE A 43 14.20 8.63 -20.51
N ALA A 44 13.40 7.93 -19.70
CA ALA A 44 12.89 8.45 -18.44
C ALA A 44 14.01 8.80 -17.45
N LYS A 45 13.94 10.00 -16.88
CA LYS A 45 14.83 10.47 -15.81
C LYS A 45 14.08 10.46 -14.49
N THR A 46 14.10 9.32 -13.79
CA THR A 46 13.27 9.07 -12.59
C THR A 46 14.08 8.68 -11.36
N PRO A 47 15.20 9.35 -11.03
CA PRO A 47 16.19 8.86 -10.08
C PRO A 47 15.63 8.60 -8.67
N HIS A 48 14.64 9.39 -8.22
CA HIS A 48 14.02 9.20 -6.91
C HIS A 48 13.08 7.99 -6.85
N ILE A 49 12.34 7.72 -7.93
CA ILE A 49 11.46 6.54 -8.03
C ILE A 49 12.30 5.29 -8.24
N ASP A 50 13.37 5.38 -9.04
CA ASP A 50 14.32 4.29 -9.24
C ASP A 50 14.98 3.88 -7.92
N ARG A 51 15.39 4.88 -7.11
CA ARG A 51 15.91 4.64 -5.75
C ARG A 51 14.88 3.98 -4.85
N LEU A 52 13.62 4.44 -4.87
CA LEU A 52 12.55 3.83 -4.08
C LEU A 52 12.35 2.35 -4.45
N ALA A 53 12.34 2.05 -5.75
CA ALA A 53 12.22 0.69 -6.27
C ALA A 53 13.42 -0.19 -5.87
N ALA A 54 14.64 0.34 -5.86
CA ALA A 54 15.85 -0.39 -5.46
C ALA A 54 15.92 -0.68 -3.95
N THR A 55 15.29 0.14 -3.12
CA THR A 55 15.24 -0.03 -1.65
C THR A 55 14.00 -0.76 -1.16
N GLY A 56 13.13 -1.21 -2.06
CA GLY A 56 11.84 -1.79 -1.74
C GLY A 56 11.46 -2.95 -2.65
N VAL A 57 10.16 -3.18 -2.80
CA VAL A 57 9.62 -4.20 -3.71
C VAL A 57 8.92 -3.48 -4.86
N ARG A 58 9.32 -3.83 -6.09
CA ARG A 58 8.68 -3.38 -7.33
C ARG A 58 7.88 -4.54 -7.93
N PHE A 59 6.65 -4.28 -8.34
CA PHE A 59 5.79 -5.28 -8.97
C PHE A 59 5.82 -5.13 -10.49
N ASP A 60 6.27 -6.16 -11.22
CA ASP A 60 6.26 -6.17 -12.69
C ASP A 60 4.85 -6.34 -13.29
N ARG A 61 3.89 -6.77 -12.48
CA ARG A 61 2.52 -7.11 -12.89
C ARG A 61 1.51 -6.55 -11.89
N ALA A 62 1.34 -5.24 -11.90
CA ALA A 62 0.31 -4.53 -11.13
C ALA A 62 -0.71 -3.91 -12.10
N TYR A 63 -2.00 -4.13 -11.87
CA TYR A 63 -3.08 -3.72 -12.77
C TYR A 63 -4.21 -3.01 -12.02
N ASN A 64 -4.74 -1.96 -12.64
CA ASN A 64 -5.99 -1.34 -12.23
C ASN A 64 -7.17 -2.23 -12.65
N GLN A 65 -8.29 -2.09 -11.95
CA GLN A 65 -9.49 -2.89 -12.22
C GLN A 65 -10.23 -2.39 -13.46
N LEU A 66 -10.11 -1.09 -13.77
CA LEU A 66 -10.60 -0.44 -14.99
C LEU A 66 -9.63 0.67 -15.42
N PRO A 67 -9.52 1.01 -16.72
CA PRO A 67 -8.62 2.06 -17.21
C PRO A 67 -9.26 3.45 -17.13
N LEU A 68 -9.82 3.82 -15.97
CA LEU A 68 -10.47 5.12 -15.73
C LEU A 68 -10.16 5.65 -14.31
N CYS A 69 -10.03 6.96 -14.17
CA CYS A 69 -9.59 7.61 -12.93
C CYS A 69 -10.53 7.32 -11.75
N ASN A 70 -11.83 7.63 -11.88
CA ASN A 70 -12.79 7.47 -10.78
C ASN A 70 -13.01 5.99 -10.38
N PRO A 71 -13.28 5.04 -11.30
CA PRO A 71 -13.42 3.63 -10.93
C PRO A 71 -12.17 3.04 -10.27
N THR A 72 -10.96 3.41 -10.74
CA THR A 72 -9.70 2.96 -10.15
C THR A 72 -9.53 3.49 -8.73
N ARG A 73 -9.72 4.80 -8.54
CA ARG A 73 -9.55 5.45 -7.23
C ARG A 73 -10.56 4.91 -6.23
N ALA A 74 -11.82 4.77 -6.64
CA ALA A 74 -12.86 4.22 -5.80
C ALA A 74 -12.54 2.76 -5.41
N SER A 75 -12.06 1.94 -6.35
CA SER A 75 -11.66 0.55 -6.06
C SER A 75 -10.51 0.47 -5.05
N VAL A 76 -9.47 1.30 -5.21
CA VAL A 76 -8.32 1.34 -4.28
C VAL A 76 -8.73 1.83 -2.89
N MET A 77 -9.55 2.89 -2.80
CA MET A 77 -9.94 3.49 -1.52
C MET A 77 -10.89 2.62 -0.71
N THR A 78 -11.71 1.81 -1.37
CA THR A 78 -12.69 0.93 -0.72
C THR A 78 -12.20 -0.51 -0.55
N GLY A 79 -11.18 -0.92 -1.32
CA GLY A 79 -10.76 -2.31 -1.41
C GLY A 79 -11.75 -3.22 -2.15
N LEU A 80 -12.72 -2.64 -2.86
CA LEU A 80 -13.79 -3.36 -3.56
C LEU A 80 -13.63 -3.24 -5.08
N ARG A 81 -14.13 -4.24 -5.82
CA ARG A 81 -14.10 -4.21 -7.30
C ARG A 81 -15.16 -3.23 -7.85
N PRO A 82 -14.95 -2.65 -9.05
CA PRO A 82 -15.96 -1.82 -9.72
C PRO A 82 -17.34 -2.47 -9.77
N ASP A 83 -17.41 -3.79 -10.00
CA ASP A 83 -18.69 -4.53 -10.04
C ASP A 83 -19.44 -4.55 -8.69
N THR A 84 -18.74 -4.35 -7.57
CA THR A 84 -19.32 -4.28 -6.22
C THR A 84 -19.77 -2.86 -5.89
N ILE A 85 -18.98 -1.84 -6.25
CA ILE A 85 -19.27 -0.42 -5.96
C ILE A 85 -20.07 0.28 -7.06
N LYS A 86 -20.31 -0.41 -8.19
CA LYS A 86 -21.06 0.04 -9.38
C LYS A 86 -20.56 1.35 -10.00
N VAL A 87 -19.28 1.68 -9.83
CA VAL A 87 -18.63 2.85 -10.45
C VAL A 87 -17.91 2.41 -11.73
N TYR A 88 -18.38 2.85 -12.89
CA TYR A 88 -17.81 2.52 -14.21
C TYR A 88 -17.44 3.76 -15.04
N ASP A 89 -17.83 4.94 -14.59
CA ASP A 89 -17.65 6.23 -15.25
C ASP A 89 -16.94 7.22 -14.31
N LEU A 90 -16.84 8.48 -14.74
CA LEU A 90 -16.17 9.54 -13.99
C LEU A 90 -17.07 10.30 -13.03
N ASP A 91 -18.39 10.09 -13.09
CA ASP A 91 -19.37 10.95 -12.42
C ASP A 91 -19.94 10.29 -11.15
N ARG A 92 -20.11 8.96 -11.15
CA ARG A 92 -20.75 8.25 -10.05
C ARG A 92 -19.85 8.15 -8.82
N HIS A 93 -20.38 8.45 -7.64
CA HIS A 93 -19.66 8.32 -6.39
C HIS A 93 -19.92 6.95 -5.75
N PHE A 94 -18.88 6.26 -5.25
CA PHE A 94 -19.02 4.90 -4.72
C PHE A 94 -19.93 4.77 -3.50
N ARG A 95 -20.10 5.85 -2.73
CA ARG A 95 -21.03 5.87 -1.57
C ARG A 95 -22.50 5.84 -1.94
N ASP A 96 -22.85 6.10 -3.21
CA ASP A 96 -24.23 5.96 -3.68
C ASP A 96 -24.65 4.48 -3.68
N GLU A 97 -23.69 3.57 -3.88
CA GLU A 97 -23.91 2.12 -3.82
C GLU A 97 -23.53 1.53 -2.46
N VAL A 98 -22.38 1.96 -1.89
CA VAL A 98 -21.83 1.42 -0.64
C VAL A 98 -21.61 2.55 0.37
N PRO A 99 -22.66 3.00 1.09
CA PRO A 99 -22.59 4.21 1.92
C PRO A 99 -21.60 4.16 3.09
N LYS A 100 -21.22 2.95 3.53
CA LYS A 100 -20.33 2.72 4.67
C LYS A 100 -18.88 2.40 4.27
N ALA A 101 -18.56 2.51 2.99
CA ALA A 101 -17.19 2.36 2.50
C ALA A 101 -16.32 3.59 2.80
#